data_AF-A0A0H5PK17-F1
#
_entry.id   AF-A0A0H5PK17-F1
#
_cell.length_a   1.000
_cell.length_b   1.000
_cell.length_c   1.000
_cell.angle_alpha   90.00
_cell.angle_beta   90.00
_cell.angle_gamma   90.00
#
_symmetry.space_group_name_H-M   'P 1'
#
loop_
_entity.id
_entity.type
_entity.pdbx_description
1 polymer ?
#
loop_
_entity_poly.entity_id
_entity_poly.type
_entity_poly.pdbx_seq_one_letter_code
_entity_poly.pdbx_strand_id
1 'polypeptide(L)'
;MATSRYRIVRQLLICGAAITAFAATALGVAGASPGSGSAAPVQGPPGPLVELNAYCRDHGGVGHVANGRTVYCVQVFQTDAFVWSYSPRPMAFDPNQRGYSCTDVCRWPDGSIVPNYQRCGVLCGEPPTSGDVQSGLNDCLESGVDFVECERRIGG
;
A
#
# COMPACT_ATOMS: atom_id res chain seq x y z
N MET A 1 -59.62 -13.52 -8.45
CA MET A 1 -60.13 -12.83 -7.25
C MET A 1 -59.93 -11.33 -7.40
N ALA A 2 -61.01 -10.57 -7.18
CA ALA A 2 -61.11 -9.15 -6.85
C ALA A 2 -60.42 -8.08 -7.74
N THR A 3 -61.24 -7.53 -8.63
CA THR A 3 -61.28 -6.11 -9.03
C THR A 3 -61.27 -5.18 -7.82
N SER A 4 -60.52 -4.07 -7.89
CA SER A 4 -60.97 -2.81 -7.29
C SER A 4 -60.33 -1.61 -8.00
N ARG A 5 -61.15 -0.95 -8.81
CA ARG A 5 -60.92 0.41 -9.31
C ARG A 5 -61.50 1.34 -8.24
N TYR A 6 -60.74 2.32 -7.76
CA TYR A 6 -61.35 3.50 -7.15
C TYR A 6 -60.79 4.79 -7.76
N ARG A 7 -61.76 5.65 -8.07
CA ARG A 7 -61.71 6.90 -8.81
C ARG A 7 -61.46 8.07 -7.85
N ILE A 8 -60.62 9.01 -8.30
CA ILE A 8 -60.82 10.47 -8.37
C ILE A 8 -61.05 11.24 -7.04
N VAL A 9 -60.27 12.33 -6.83
CA VAL A 9 -60.74 13.73 -6.72
C VAL A 9 -59.72 14.60 -5.94
N ARG A 10 -59.18 15.62 -6.65
CA ARG A 10 -58.93 17.06 -6.32
C ARG A 10 -58.55 17.44 -4.88
N GLN A 11 -57.82 18.52 -4.57
CA GLN A 11 -57.19 19.67 -5.20
C GLN A 11 -56.51 20.37 -4.01
N LEU A 12 -55.39 21.08 -4.20
CA LEU A 12 -55.29 22.49 -3.76
C LEU A 12 -53.99 23.11 -4.27
N LEU A 13 -54.19 24.01 -5.22
CA LEU A 13 -53.32 25.12 -5.59
C LEU A 13 -52.84 25.85 -4.33
N ILE A 14 -51.55 26.20 -4.30
CA ILE A 14 -51.08 27.40 -3.60
C ILE A 14 -50.37 28.27 -4.64
N CYS A 15 -51.10 29.30 -5.09
CA CYS A 15 -50.56 30.46 -5.75
C CYS A 15 -49.75 31.26 -4.71
N GLY A 16 -48.45 31.44 -4.97
CA GLY A 16 -47.60 32.35 -4.22
C GLY A 16 -46.65 33.03 -5.19
N ALA A 17 -47.15 34.06 -5.89
CA ALA A 17 -46.32 34.95 -6.68
C ALA A 17 -45.65 35.96 -5.74
N ALA A 18 -44.31 35.97 -5.73
CA ALA A 18 -43.54 37.12 -5.27
C ALA A 18 -42.53 37.46 -6.35
N ILE A 19 -42.76 38.62 -6.98
CA ILE A 19 -41.92 39.24 -8.00
C ILE A 19 -40.83 40.02 -7.28
N THR A 20 -39.57 39.70 -7.54
CA THR A 20 -38.47 40.68 -7.44
C THR A 20 -37.53 40.48 -8.61
N ALA A 21 -37.54 41.45 -9.52
CA ALA A 21 -36.59 41.58 -10.61
C ALA A 21 -35.31 42.28 -10.11
N PHE A 22 -34.15 41.83 -10.63
CA PHE A 22 -33.00 42.61 -11.15
C PHE A 22 -31.68 41.84 -10.91
N ALA A 23 -31.04 41.39 -12.00
CA ALA A 23 -29.65 41.73 -12.37
C ALA A 23 -29.07 40.78 -13.45
N ALA A 24 -28.83 41.39 -14.62
CA ALA A 24 -27.74 41.19 -15.59
C ALA A 24 -26.99 39.83 -15.69
N THR A 25 -27.15 39.23 -16.87
CA THR A 25 -26.18 38.53 -17.74
C THR A 25 -24.77 38.17 -17.21
N ALA A 26 -24.47 36.87 -17.20
CA ALA A 26 -23.18 36.33 -17.65
C ALA A 26 -23.40 34.98 -18.36
N LEU A 27 -23.00 34.91 -19.63
CA LEU A 27 -22.92 33.68 -20.42
C LEU A 27 -21.65 32.91 -20.06
N GLY A 28 -21.73 31.58 -20.03
CA GLY A 28 -20.62 30.73 -20.47
C GLY A 28 -19.99 29.79 -19.44
N VAL A 29 -20.46 28.54 -19.48
CA VAL A 29 -19.75 27.27 -19.19
C VAL A 29 -18.99 27.14 -17.86
N ALA A 30 -19.71 26.72 -16.81
CA ALA A 30 -19.09 25.94 -15.74
C ALA A 30 -18.72 24.57 -16.30
N GLY A 31 -17.43 24.37 -16.62
CA GLY A 31 -16.90 23.03 -16.83
C GLY A 31 -17.13 22.22 -15.56
N ALA A 32 -17.99 21.21 -15.63
CA ALA A 32 -18.05 20.17 -14.62
C ALA A 32 -16.69 19.46 -14.66
N SER A 33 -15.79 19.80 -13.74
CA SER A 33 -14.63 18.96 -13.46
C SER A 33 -15.17 17.61 -12.99
N PRO A 34 -14.85 16.50 -13.67
CA PRO A 34 -15.06 15.18 -13.08
C PRO A 34 -14.24 15.17 -11.79
N GLY A 35 -14.87 14.77 -10.69
CA GLY A 35 -14.19 14.61 -9.42
C GLY A 35 -13.00 13.66 -9.60
N SER A 36 -11.79 14.21 -9.53
CA SER A 36 -10.63 13.42 -9.20
C SER A 36 -10.74 13.12 -7.71
N GLY A 37 -11.50 12.07 -7.40
CA GLY A 37 -11.36 11.39 -6.13
C GLY A 37 -9.93 10.91 -6.05
N SER A 38 -9.08 11.63 -5.33
CA SER A 38 -7.90 11.02 -4.73
C SER A 38 -8.45 9.95 -3.80
N ALA A 39 -8.48 8.71 -4.30
CA ALA A 39 -8.57 7.56 -3.42
C ALA A 39 -7.33 7.65 -2.52
N ALA A 40 -7.51 8.18 -1.31
CA ALA A 40 -6.59 7.88 -0.24
C ALA A 40 -6.45 6.35 -0.22
N PRO A 41 -5.23 5.79 -0.13
CA PRO A 41 -5.10 4.35 0.00
C PRO A 41 -5.98 3.94 1.17
N VAL A 42 -6.90 3.03 0.91
CA VAL A 42 -7.77 2.43 1.92
C VAL A 42 -6.81 1.79 2.93
N GLN A 43 -6.58 2.48 4.05
CA GLN A 43 -6.00 1.88 5.24
C GLN A 43 -7.05 0.91 5.77
N GLY A 44 -7.12 -0.25 5.13
CA GLY A 44 -7.74 -1.42 5.74
C GLY A 44 -7.03 -1.71 7.06
N PRO A 45 -7.67 -2.46 7.98
CA PRO A 45 -6.97 -2.98 9.15
C PRO A 45 -5.66 -3.60 8.67
N PRO A 46 -4.52 -3.37 9.36
CA PRO A 46 -3.29 -4.04 8.96
C PRO A 46 -3.61 -5.54 8.95
N GLY A 47 -3.18 -6.26 7.91
CA GLY A 47 -3.52 -7.67 7.70
C GLY A 47 -3.10 -8.56 8.88
N PRO A 48 -2.95 -9.87 8.77
CA PRO A 48 -2.40 -10.64 9.89
C PRO A 48 -1.03 -10.09 10.35
N LEU A 49 -0.75 -10.16 11.66
CA LEU A 49 0.60 -10.00 12.18
C LEU A 49 1.42 -11.21 11.73
N VAL A 50 2.53 -10.96 11.03
CA VAL A 50 3.39 -11.98 10.43
C VAL A 50 4.85 -11.72 10.76
N GLU A 51 5.68 -12.75 10.55
CA GLU A 51 7.12 -12.66 10.68
C GLU A 51 7.75 -12.38 9.31
N LEU A 52 8.63 -11.37 9.25
CA LEU A 52 9.37 -11.04 8.04
C LEU A 52 10.23 -12.23 7.59
N ASN A 53 10.33 -12.47 6.29
CA ASN A 53 11.03 -13.60 5.67
C ASN A 53 10.39 -14.98 5.89
N ALA A 54 9.41 -15.13 6.79
CA ALA A 54 8.74 -16.41 6.98
C ALA A 54 8.03 -16.85 5.71
N TYR A 55 8.07 -18.16 5.43
CA TYR A 55 7.32 -18.73 4.32
C TYR A 55 5.81 -18.53 4.51
N CYS A 56 5.13 -18.22 3.42
CA CYS A 56 3.71 -17.89 3.41
C CYS A 56 2.97 -18.69 2.35
N ARG A 57 1.66 -18.90 2.55
CA ARG A 57 0.78 -19.63 1.61
C ARG A 57 -0.26 -18.74 0.95
N ASP A 58 -0.46 -17.54 1.47
CA ASP A 58 -1.44 -16.59 0.98
C ASP A 58 -0.83 -15.76 -0.14
N HIS A 59 -0.76 -16.31 -1.35
CA HIS A 59 -0.03 -15.69 -2.47
C HIS A 59 -0.63 -14.31 -2.81
N GLY A 60 0.19 -13.25 -2.73
CA GLY A 60 -0.26 -11.86 -2.89
C GLY A 60 -0.96 -11.28 -1.65
N GLY A 61 -0.98 -12.02 -0.54
CA GLY A 61 -1.49 -11.55 0.74
C GLY A 61 -0.72 -10.35 1.26
N VAL A 62 -1.40 -9.55 2.08
CA VAL A 62 -0.85 -8.34 2.73
C VAL A 62 -0.94 -8.54 4.23
N GLY A 63 0.17 -8.33 4.93
CA GLY A 63 0.28 -8.46 6.38
C GLY A 63 1.01 -7.28 6.99
N HIS A 64 1.30 -7.37 8.28
CA HIS A 64 2.16 -6.42 8.97
C HIS A 64 3.12 -7.13 9.92
N VAL A 65 4.27 -6.53 10.16
CA VAL A 65 5.25 -7.01 11.15
C VAL A 65 5.11 -6.25 12.48
N ALA A 66 5.82 -6.68 13.52
CA ALA A 66 5.67 -6.15 14.89
C ALA A 66 5.87 -4.63 15.02
N ASN A 67 6.67 -4.02 14.15
CA ASN A 67 6.88 -2.56 14.12
C ASN A 67 5.80 -1.80 13.33
N GLY A 68 4.74 -2.48 12.87
CA GLY A 68 3.61 -1.91 12.14
C GLY A 68 3.81 -1.76 10.63
N ARG A 69 4.99 -2.09 10.08
CA ARG A 69 5.25 -1.98 8.64
C ARG A 69 4.47 -3.02 7.84
N THR A 70 4.01 -2.61 6.66
CA THR A 70 3.35 -3.47 5.68
C THR A 70 4.33 -4.47 5.09
N VAL A 71 3.88 -5.70 4.88
CA VAL A 71 4.62 -6.73 4.13
C VAL A 71 3.68 -7.48 3.19
N TYR A 72 4.26 -8.13 2.19
CA TYR A 72 3.58 -8.81 1.10
C TYR A 72 4.07 -10.25 0.99
N CYS A 73 3.16 -11.19 0.79
CA CYS A 73 3.52 -12.58 0.51
C CYS A 73 3.85 -12.72 -0.97
N VAL A 74 5.14 -12.71 -1.29
CA VAL A 74 5.66 -12.67 -2.66
C VAL A 74 6.44 -13.92 -3.01
N GLN A 75 6.42 -14.26 -4.29
CA GLN A 75 7.16 -15.40 -4.81
C GLN A 75 8.68 -15.13 -4.77
N VAL A 76 9.47 -16.13 -4.43
CA VAL A 76 10.90 -16.14 -4.72
C VAL A 76 11.09 -16.56 -6.18
N PHE A 77 11.79 -15.72 -6.95
CA PHE A 77 11.93 -15.82 -8.39
C PHE A 77 12.40 -17.21 -8.82
N GLN A 78 11.74 -17.78 -9.83
CA GLN A 78 12.03 -19.13 -10.38
C GLN A 78 11.89 -20.29 -9.37
N THR A 79 11.15 -20.09 -8.28
CA THR A 79 10.81 -21.16 -7.32
C THR A 79 9.31 -21.22 -7.06
N ASP A 80 8.85 -22.25 -6.35
CA ASP A 80 7.49 -22.36 -5.81
C ASP A 80 7.36 -21.80 -4.38
N ALA A 81 8.43 -21.25 -3.82
CA ALA A 81 8.43 -20.68 -2.48
C ALA A 81 7.87 -19.25 -2.47
N PHE A 82 7.13 -18.91 -1.41
CA PHE A 82 6.63 -17.57 -1.14
C PHE A 82 7.03 -17.14 0.27
N VAL A 83 7.43 -15.89 0.42
CA VAL A 83 7.91 -15.32 1.70
C VAL A 83 7.30 -13.94 1.94
N TRP A 84 7.15 -13.58 3.21
CA TRP A 84 6.77 -12.22 3.60
C TRP A 84 7.94 -11.25 3.37
N SER A 85 7.73 -10.22 2.56
CA SER A 85 8.73 -9.22 2.16
C SER A 85 8.18 -7.79 2.26
N TYR A 86 9.04 -6.80 2.47
CA TYR A 86 8.63 -5.38 2.41
C TYR A 86 8.29 -4.93 0.99
N SER A 87 8.80 -5.60 -0.05
CA SER A 87 8.46 -5.29 -1.44
C SER A 87 7.31 -6.18 -1.92
N PRO A 88 6.34 -5.65 -2.69
CA PRO A 88 5.32 -6.45 -3.36
C PRO A 88 5.84 -7.15 -4.62
N ARG A 89 7.12 -6.95 -4.98
CA ARG A 89 7.75 -7.57 -6.15
C ARG A 89 8.33 -8.95 -5.79
N PRO A 90 8.42 -9.88 -6.76
CA PRO A 90 9.11 -11.15 -6.55
C PRO A 90 10.53 -10.94 -6.03
N MET A 91 10.94 -11.75 -5.05
CA MET A 91 12.28 -11.69 -4.48
C MET A 91 13.27 -12.44 -5.37
N ALA A 92 14.39 -11.81 -5.71
CA ALA A 92 15.43 -12.45 -6.53
C ALA A 92 16.13 -13.62 -5.83
N PHE A 93 16.15 -13.63 -4.49
CA PHE A 93 16.82 -14.64 -3.66
C PHE A 93 15.94 -15.04 -2.48
N ASP A 94 15.97 -16.32 -2.09
CA ASP A 94 15.28 -16.81 -0.90
C ASP A 94 16.01 -16.33 0.37
N PRO A 95 15.39 -15.49 1.22
CA PRO A 95 16.02 -15.04 2.45
C PRO A 95 16.37 -16.20 3.40
N ASN A 96 15.65 -17.32 3.36
CA ASN A 96 15.93 -18.45 4.25
C ASN A 96 17.08 -19.34 3.78
N GLN A 97 17.63 -19.11 2.58
CA GLN A 97 18.72 -19.90 2.00
C GLN A 97 20.04 -19.10 1.84
N ARG A 98 20.12 -17.92 2.47
CA ARG A 98 21.27 -17.00 2.36
C ARG A 98 22.60 -17.53 2.92
N GLY A 99 22.58 -18.59 3.72
CA GLY A 99 23.80 -19.25 4.23
C GLY A 99 24.55 -18.48 5.33
N TYR A 100 24.01 -17.34 5.78
CA TYR A 100 24.49 -16.58 6.93
C TYR A 100 23.34 -16.26 7.90
N SER A 101 23.71 -15.83 9.11
CA SER A 101 22.76 -15.37 10.12
C SER A 101 23.07 -13.94 10.52
N CYS A 102 22.05 -13.17 10.90
CA CYS A 102 22.17 -11.77 11.29
C CYS A 102 21.56 -11.55 12.67
N THR A 103 22.35 -10.99 13.57
CA THR A 103 21.90 -10.39 14.83
C THR A 103 22.14 -8.88 14.75
N ASP A 104 23.14 -8.37 15.47
CA ASP A 104 23.77 -7.06 15.33
C ASP A 104 24.70 -6.98 14.10
N VAL A 105 25.33 -8.10 13.74
CA VAL A 105 26.20 -8.25 12.58
C VAL A 105 25.88 -9.56 11.86
N CYS A 106 25.97 -9.55 10.53
CA CYS A 106 25.76 -10.76 9.74
C CYS A 106 27.06 -11.56 9.64
N ARG A 107 26.99 -12.87 9.95
CA ARG A 107 28.15 -13.77 9.93
C ARG A 107 27.87 -15.05 9.17
N TRP A 108 28.89 -15.49 8.46
CA TRP A 108 28.98 -16.83 7.90
C TRP A 108 29.11 -17.89 9.02
N PRO A 109 28.87 -19.18 8.72
CA PRO A 109 29.01 -20.25 9.71
C PRO A 109 30.43 -20.38 10.28
N ASP A 110 31.45 -19.93 9.54
CA ASP A 110 32.84 -19.90 9.99
C ASP A 110 33.17 -18.71 10.93
N GLY A 111 32.18 -17.85 11.22
CA GLY A 111 32.28 -16.68 12.08
C GLY A 111 32.76 -15.41 11.38
N SER A 112 33.21 -15.49 10.13
CA SER A 112 33.63 -14.31 9.36
C SER A 112 32.44 -13.39 9.03
N ILE A 113 32.70 -12.09 8.89
CA ILE A 113 31.65 -11.09 8.64
C ILE A 113 31.23 -11.15 7.18
N VAL A 114 29.92 -11.15 6.93
CA VAL A 114 29.36 -11.09 5.57
C VAL A 114 29.62 -9.70 4.98
N PRO A 115 30.29 -9.59 3.83
CA PRO A 115 30.47 -8.30 3.15
C PRO A 115 29.13 -7.62 2.86
N ASN A 116 29.04 -6.31 3.08
CA ASN A 116 27.78 -5.57 2.98
C ASN A 116 27.03 -5.75 1.64
N TYR A 117 27.76 -5.88 0.53
CA TYR A 117 27.20 -6.04 -0.82
C TYR A 117 26.63 -7.44 -1.10
N GLN A 118 26.90 -8.43 -0.23
CA GLN A 118 26.39 -9.80 -0.33
C GLN A 118 25.16 -10.02 0.56
N ARG A 119 24.75 -9.00 1.32
CA ARG A 119 23.58 -9.06 2.22
C ARG A 119 22.31 -8.71 1.46
N CYS A 120 21.17 -9.14 1.98
CA CYS A 120 19.87 -8.68 1.49
C CYS A 120 19.57 -7.25 1.98
N GLY A 121 20.09 -6.87 3.15
CA GLY A 121 19.93 -5.53 3.70
C GLY A 121 18.53 -5.26 4.24
N VAL A 122 18.10 -4.00 4.17
CA VAL A 122 16.86 -3.55 4.82
C VAL A 122 15.61 -4.28 4.33
N LEU A 123 15.63 -4.78 3.07
CA LEU A 123 14.54 -5.56 2.48
C LEU A 123 14.23 -6.83 3.28
N CYS A 124 15.26 -7.47 3.85
CA CYS A 124 15.12 -8.67 4.67
C CYS A 124 15.15 -8.38 6.18
N GLY A 125 15.08 -7.11 6.60
CA GLY A 125 15.23 -6.72 8.00
C GLY A 125 16.65 -6.90 8.55
N GLU A 126 17.65 -6.93 7.67
CA GLU A 126 19.07 -7.00 8.03
C GLU A 126 19.65 -5.59 8.14
N PRO A 127 20.83 -5.42 8.78
CA PRO A 127 21.54 -4.13 8.76
C PRO A 127 21.73 -3.61 7.32
N PRO A 128 21.56 -2.30 7.08
CA PRO A 128 21.50 -1.73 5.74
C PRO A 128 22.77 -2.02 4.94
N THR A 129 22.63 -2.46 3.69
CA THR A 129 23.75 -2.57 2.76
C THR A 129 24.35 -1.19 2.46
N SER A 130 25.56 -1.17 1.88
CA SER A 130 26.12 0.08 1.37
C SER A 130 25.25 0.74 0.30
N GLY A 131 24.47 -0.05 -0.46
CA GLY A 131 23.49 0.48 -1.41
C GLY A 131 22.31 1.16 -0.71
N ASP A 132 21.78 0.55 0.35
CA ASP A 132 20.67 1.10 1.13
C ASP A 132 21.04 2.45 1.77
N VAL A 133 22.27 2.57 2.26
CA VAL A 133 22.78 3.82 2.83
C VAL A 133 23.03 4.87 1.76
N GLN A 134 23.78 4.55 0.70
CA GLN A 134 24.16 5.53 -0.32
C GLN A 134 22.95 6.06 -1.12
N SER A 135 21.91 5.23 -1.27
CA SER A 135 20.68 5.63 -1.94
C SER A 135 19.73 6.44 -1.03
N GLY A 136 19.95 6.46 0.28
CA GLY A 136 19.06 7.07 1.26
C GLY A 136 17.83 6.21 1.60
N LEU A 137 17.80 4.94 1.17
CA LEU A 137 16.68 4.02 1.43
C LEU A 137 16.53 3.76 2.91
N ASN A 138 17.64 3.54 3.62
CA ASN A 138 17.62 3.33 5.06
C ASN A 138 17.04 4.54 5.80
N ASP A 139 17.52 5.75 5.50
CA ASP A 139 17.08 6.98 6.16
C ASP A 139 15.58 7.24 5.93
N CYS A 140 15.09 6.95 4.72
CA CYS A 140 13.66 7.04 4.44
C CYS A 140 12.86 6.05 5.28
N LEU A 141 13.31 4.79 5.40
CA LEU A 141 12.63 3.81 6.25
C LEU A 141 12.65 4.25 7.72
N GLU A 142 13.78 4.69 8.24
CA GLU A 142 13.93 5.14 9.64
C GLU A 142 13.02 6.33 9.98
N SER A 143 12.64 7.15 9.00
CA SER A 143 11.65 8.23 9.17
C SER A 143 10.21 7.74 9.39
N GLY A 144 9.96 6.44 9.30
CA GLY A 144 8.64 5.82 9.48
C GLY A 144 7.82 5.70 8.20
N VAL A 145 8.39 6.05 7.04
CA VAL A 145 7.74 5.88 5.73
C VAL A 145 7.75 4.40 5.34
N ASP A 146 6.70 3.96 4.63
CA ASP A 146 6.58 2.59 4.11
C ASP A 146 7.63 2.31 3.03
N PHE A 147 8.08 1.05 2.95
CA PHE A 147 9.14 0.63 2.03
C PHE A 147 8.82 0.94 0.57
N VAL A 148 7.58 0.72 0.13
CA VAL A 148 7.18 0.95 -1.27
C VAL A 148 7.29 2.43 -1.63
N GLU A 149 6.92 3.31 -0.69
CA GLU A 149 7.03 4.75 -0.90
C GLU A 149 8.49 5.21 -0.90
N CYS A 150 9.34 4.63 -0.05
CA CYS A 150 10.77 4.90 -0.08
C CYS A 150 11.42 4.44 -1.39
N GLU A 151 11.15 3.22 -1.86
CA GLU A 151 11.63 2.75 -3.16
C GLU A 151 11.19 3.67 -4.30
N ARG A 152 9.94 4.13 -4.28
CA ARG A 152 9.40 5.05 -5.30
C ARG A 152 10.12 6.41 -5.32
N ARG A 153 10.52 6.94 -4.16
CA ARG A 153 11.21 8.24 -4.06
C ARG A 153 12.66 8.17 -4.54
N ILE A 154 13.30 7.02 -4.35
CA ILE A 154 14.75 6.86 -4.52
C ILE A 154 15.10 6.19 -5.84
N GLY A 155 14.29 5.23 -6.29
CA GLY A 155 14.46 4.53 -7.56
C GLY A 155 13.77 5.18 -8.76
N GLY A 156 13.23 6.39 -8.59
CA GLY A 156 12.62 7.21 -9.65
C GLY A 156 13.64 8.00 -10.46
#